data_AF-A0A0L0GHL7-F1
#
_entry.id   AF-A0A0L0GHL7-F1
#
_cell.length_a   1.000
_cell.length_b   1.000
_cell.length_c   1.000
_cell.angle_alpha   90.00
_cell.angle_beta   90.00
_cell.angle_gamma   90.00
#
_symmetry.space_group_name_H-M   'P 1'
#
loop_
_entity.id
_entity.type
_entity.pdbx_description
1 polymer ?
#
loop_
_entity_poly.entity_id
_entity_poly.type
_entity_poly.pdbx_seq_one_letter_code
_entity_poly.pdbx_strand_id
1 'polypeptide(L)'
;MAWGIQTWDASGNPNNYGLVPVSVVGFFSVTSGQQSGSAIYTVPAGFVIEVLQVCSDTTYTTKRRRVTVSGGTITIVAASDTDFGANTFPAIAGFVIAYLRAS
;
A
#
# COMPACT_ATOMS: atom_id res chain seq x y z
N MET A 1 -11.04 19.88 -15.99
CA MET A 1 -10.98 18.60 -16.74
C MET A 1 -12.32 18.46 -17.45
N ALA A 2 -12.32 18.23 -18.78
CA ALA A 2 -13.53 18.38 -19.59
C ALA A 2 -14.50 17.17 -19.55
N TRP A 3 -14.07 16.00 -19.06
CA TRP A 3 -14.90 14.79 -19.04
C TRP A 3 -14.55 13.89 -17.85
N GLY A 4 -15.55 13.51 -17.04
CA GLY A 4 -15.41 12.62 -15.88
C GLY A 4 -16.72 12.50 -15.08
N ILE A 5 -16.80 11.52 -14.16
CA ILE A 5 -17.89 11.39 -13.18
C ILE A 5 -17.43 12.01 -11.88
N GLN A 6 -18.17 12.99 -11.37
CA GLN A 6 -17.92 13.61 -10.08
C GLN A 6 -19.24 13.69 -9.31
N THR A 7 -19.19 13.40 -8.01
CA THR A 7 -20.30 13.61 -7.09
C THR A 7 -19.96 14.78 -6.19
N TRP A 8 -20.99 15.52 -5.74
CA TRP A 8 -20.84 16.68 -4.88
C TRP A 8 -21.70 16.56 -3.64
N ASP A 9 -21.26 17.17 -2.54
CA ASP A 9 -22.11 17.38 -1.36
C ASP A 9 -23.09 18.55 -1.58
N ALA A 10 -23.95 18.81 -0.59
CA ALA A 10 -24.95 19.88 -0.67
C ALA A 10 -24.34 21.29 -0.75
N SER A 11 -23.06 21.43 -0.38
CA SER A 11 -22.30 22.68 -0.42
C SER A 11 -21.51 22.85 -1.73
N GLY A 12 -21.66 21.92 -2.68
CA GLY A 12 -20.96 21.93 -3.97
C GLY A 12 -19.53 21.42 -3.90
N ASN A 13 -19.10 20.84 -2.77
CA ASN A 13 -17.77 20.27 -2.66
C ASN A 13 -17.74 18.88 -3.32
N PRO A 14 -16.70 18.54 -4.09
CA PRO A 14 -16.52 17.17 -4.56
C PRO A 14 -16.52 16.18 -3.40
N ASN A 15 -17.35 15.13 -3.47
CA ASN A 15 -17.48 14.12 -2.41
C ASN A 15 -17.32 12.69 -2.94
N ASN A 16 -16.61 12.52 -4.06
CA ASN A 16 -16.46 11.21 -4.69
C ASN A 16 -15.52 10.32 -3.86
N TYR A 17 -16.07 9.61 -2.87
CA TYR A 17 -15.34 8.69 -1.99
C TYR A 17 -15.01 7.35 -2.67
N GLY A 18 -15.52 7.08 -3.87
CA GLY A 18 -15.48 5.74 -4.49
C GLY A 18 -14.28 5.46 -5.40
N LEU A 19 -13.65 6.48 -5.98
CA LEU A 19 -12.54 6.31 -6.93
C LEU A 19 -11.41 7.26 -6.57
N VAL A 20 -10.37 6.69 -5.95
CA VAL A 20 -9.14 7.43 -5.65
C VAL A 20 -8.15 7.19 -6.79
N PRO A 21 -7.77 8.22 -7.56
CA PRO A 21 -6.74 8.07 -8.57
C PRO A 21 -5.40 7.80 -7.87
N VAL A 22 -4.74 6.74 -8.30
CA VAL A 22 -3.41 6.36 -7.81
C VAL A 22 -2.47 6.11 -8.98
N SER A 23 -1.18 6.28 -8.75
CA SER A 23 -0.14 5.96 -9.74
C SER A 23 0.90 5.05 -9.10
N VAL A 24 1.17 3.89 -9.72
CA VAL A 24 2.20 2.97 -9.23
C VAL A 24 3.58 3.62 -9.42
N VAL A 25 4.34 3.74 -8.33
CA VAL A 25 5.72 4.24 -8.37
C VAL A 25 6.74 3.11 -8.52
N GLY A 26 6.37 1.91 -8.09
CA GLY A 26 7.19 0.72 -8.26
C GLY A 26 6.65 -0.46 -7.47
N PHE A 27 7.37 -1.59 -7.55
CA PHE A 27 7.08 -2.78 -6.78
C PHE A 27 8.37 -3.54 -6.49
N PHE A 28 8.33 -4.38 -5.46
CA PHE A 28 9.42 -5.31 -5.16
C PHE A 28 8.86 -6.65 -4.69
N SER A 29 9.58 -7.73 -4.98
CA SER A 29 9.20 -9.06 -4.55
C SER A 29 9.50 -9.29 -3.08
N VAL A 30 8.67 -10.07 -2.41
CA VAL A 30 8.90 -10.60 -1.06
C VAL A 30 8.83 -12.13 -1.11
N THR A 31 9.68 -12.79 -0.33
CA THR A 31 9.72 -14.26 -0.26
C THR A 31 8.84 -14.80 0.88
N SER A 32 8.54 -16.09 0.85
CA SER A 32 7.82 -16.76 1.94
C SER A 32 8.61 -16.67 3.25
N GLY A 33 7.95 -16.31 4.33
CA GLY A 33 8.57 -16.08 5.65
C GLY A 33 9.35 -14.78 5.80
N GLN A 34 9.52 -13.96 4.76
CA GLN A 34 10.24 -12.69 4.87
C GLN A 34 9.50 -11.71 5.81
N GLN A 35 10.18 -11.26 6.86
CA GLN A 35 9.66 -10.32 7.86
C GLN A 35 10.56 -9.09 8.04
N SER A 36 11.53 -8.88 7.15
CA SER A 36 12.39 -7.71 7.14
C SER A 36 12.68 -7.26 5.70
N GLY A 37 12.96 -5.99 5.52
CA GLY A 37 13.29 -5.40 4.22
C GLY A 37 12.96 -3.91 4.17
N SER A 38 13.45 -3.24 3.14
CA SER A 38 13.11 -1.85 2.89
C SER A 38 13.23 -1.54 1.39
N ALA A 39 12.45 -0.55 0.95
CA ALA A 39 12.54 0.05 -0.36
C ALA A 39 12.36 1.57 -0.22
N ILE A 40 12.97 2.33 -1.12
CA ILE A 40 12.90 3.79 -1.12
C ILE A 40 12.46 4.26 -2.50
N TYR A 41 11.50 5.17 -2.53
CA TYR A 41 11.01 5.82 -3.73
C TYR A 41 11.00 7.33 -3.56
N THR A 42 11.20 8.07 -4.65
CA THR A 42 11.02 9.52 -4.66
C THR A 42 9.53 9.86 -4.62
N VAL A 43 9.15 10.75 -3.71
CA VAL A 43 7.77 11.22 -3.57
C VAL A 43 7.69 12.68 -4.05
N PRO A 44 6.95 12.97 -5.14
CA PRO A 44 6.71 14.34 -5.56
C PRO A 44 5.94 15.12 -4.49
N ALA A 45 6.10 16.45 -4.47
CA ALA A 45 5.34 17.31 -3.56
C ALA A 45 3.82 17.16 -3.78
N GLY A 46 3.06 17.10 -2.68
CA GLY A 46 1.60 16.91 -2.73
C GLY A 46 1.14 15.45 -2.85
N PHE A 47 2.05 14.49 -2.70
CA PHE A 47 1.73 13.07 -2.71
C PHE A 47 2.22 12.35 -1.46
N VAL A 48 1.58 11.22 -1.15
CA VAL A 48 2.02 10.22 -0.17
C VAL A 48 2.19 8.88 -0.86
N ILE A 49 3.02 8.01 -0.28
CA ILE A 49 3.11 6.61 -0.67
C ILE A 49 2.22 5.76 0.22
N GLU A 50 1.51 4.83 -0.40
CA GLU A 50 0.84 3.72 0.25
C GLU A 50 1.21 2.42 -0.45
N VAL A 51 0.84 1.29 0.17
CA VAL A 51 1.22 -0.03 -0.30
C VAL A 51 0.04 -0.97 -0.36
N LEU A 52 0.11 -1.91 -1.30
CA LEU A 52 -0.73 -3.11 -1.33
C LEU A 52 0.17 -4.33 -1.52
N GLN A 53 -0.20 -5.45 -0.88
CA GLN A 53 0.47 -6.73 -1.11
C GLN A 53 -0.36 -7.59 -2.05
N VAL A 54 0.28 -8.15 -3.08
CA VAL A 54 -0.27 -9.21 -3.93
C VAL A 54 0.43 -10.51 -3.57
N CYS A 55 -0.30 -11.48 -3.04
CA CYS A 55 0.23 -12.81 -2.72
C CYS A 55 0.35 -13.66 -4.01
N SER A 56 1.44 -14.42 -4.14
CA SER A 56 1.72 -15.23 -5.34
C SER A 56 2.03 -16.70 -5.01
N ASP A 57 1.63 -17.17 -3.83
CA ASP A 57 1.90 -18.52 -3.34
C ASP A 57 0.66 -19.05 -2.59
N THR A 58 0.47 -20.36 -2.60
CA THR A 58 -0.64 -21.09 -2.00
C THR A 58 -0.27 -21.73 -0.66
N THR A 59 1.00 -21.67 -0.25
CA THR A 59 1.48 -22.21 1.02
C THR A 59 0.89 -21.44 2.20
N TYR A 60 0.21 -22.15 3.10
CA TYR A 60 -0.34 -21.57 4.32
C TYR A 60 0.77 -21.09 5.28
N THR A 61 0.56 -19.93 5.91
CA THR A 61 1.43 -19.43 6.98
C THR A 61 0.64 -18.62 8.00
N THR A 62 1.05 -18.73 9.27
CA THR A 62 0.60 -17.83 10.34
C THR A 62 1.51 -16.62 10.49
N LYS A 63 2.72 -16.65 9.91
CA LYS A 63 3.69 -15.56 10.03
C LYS A 63 3.15 -14.30 9.38
N ARG A 64 3.43 -13.15 10.00
CA ARG A 64 2.92 -11.84 9.60
C ARG A 64 4.05 -10.83 9.47
N ARG A 65 3.92 -9.93 8.49
CA ARG A 65 4.82 -8.80 8.30
C ARG A 65 4.01 -7.51 8.38
N ARG A 66 4.53 -6.51 9.07
CA ARG A 66 3.99 -5.15 9.03
C ARG A 66 4.80 -4.32 8.05
N VAL A 67 4.11 -3.60 7.19
CA VAL A 67 4.72 -2.62 6.31
C VAL A 67 4.45 -1.24 6.90
N THR A 68 5.49 -0.44 7.08
CA THR A 68 5.38 0.97 7.46
C THR A 68 5.89 1.84 6.34
N VAL A 69 5.25 2.99 6.15
CA VAL A 69 5.68 4.00 5.19
C VAL A 69 5.98 5.28 5.95
N SER A 70 7.14 5.86 5.69
CA SER A 70 7.55 7.17 6.21
C SER A 70 8.20 7.97 5.10
N GLY A 71 7.49 8.99 4.61
CA GLY A 71 7.87 9.71 3.40
C GLY A 71 7.96 8.75 2.20
N GLY A 72 9.15 8.66 1.60
CA GLY A 72 9.44 7.75 0.50
C GLY A 72 9.92 6.35 0.90
N THR A 73 10.12 6.11 2.20
CA THR A 73 10.72 4.87 2.70
C THR A 73 9.64 3.90 3.14
N ILE A 74 9.69 2.70 2.58
CA ILE A 74 8.88 1.55 2.96
C ILE A 74 9.76 0.62 3.78
N THR A 75 9.27 0.18 4.93
CA THR A 75 9.99 -0.75 5.81
C THR A 75 9.10 -1.94 6.14
N ILE A 76 9.67 -3.14 6.08
CA ILE A 76 9.05 -4.38 6.51
C ILE A 76 9.64 -4.78 7.85
N VAL A 77 8.78 -5.07 8.82
CA VAL A 77 9.16 -5.61 10.12
C VAL A 77 8.29 -6.81 10.47
N ALA A 78 8.78 -7.65 11.39
CA ALA A 78 7.99 -8.75 11.93
C ALA A 78 6.77 -8.20 12.69
N ALA A 79 5.64 -8.89 12.55
CA ALA A 79 4.45 -8.68 13.36
C ALA A 79 4.08 -10.00 14.06
N SER A 80 3.23 -9.92 15.09
CA SER A 80 2.68 -11.12 15.73
C SER A 80 1.92 -11.98 14.72
N ASP A 81 2.00 -13.31 14.83
CA ASP A 81 1.26 -14.25 13.98
C ASP A 81 -0.27 -14.02 14.01
N THR A 82 -0.76 -13.39 15.08
CA THR A 82 -2.17 -13.03 15.30
C THR A 82 -2.49 -11.57 15.00
N ASP A 83 -1.57 -10.81 14.42
CA ASP A 83 -1.78 -9.43 14.02
C ASP A 83 -2.52 -9.39 12.67
N PHE A 84 -3.71 -8.83 12.68
CA PHE A 84 -4.54 -8.57 11.49
C PHE A 84 -4.84 -7.07 11.35
N GLY A 85 -3.99 -6.22 11.94
CA GLY A 85 -4.16 -4.78 11.94
C GLY A 85 -3.83 -4.14 10.59
N ALA A 86 -3.99 -2.82 10.52
CA ALA A 86 -3.66 -2.04 9.34
C ALA A 86 -2.19 -2.24 8.91
N ASN A 87 -1.97 -2.38 7.60
CA ASN A 87 -0.67 -2.63 6.97
C ASN A 87 0.04 -3.90 7.46
N THR A 88 -0.67 -4.83 8.10
CA THR A 88 -0.15 -6.16 8.43
C THR A 88 -0.61 -7.15 7.36
N PHE A 89 0.34 -7.83 6.73
CA PHE A 89 0.08 -8.80 5.66
C PHE A 89 0.62 -10.18 6.04
N PRO A 90 0.03 -11.27 5.53
CA PRO A 90 0.61 -12.60 5.71
C PRO A 90 2.01 -12.65 5.09
N ALA A 91 2.93 -13.33 5.76
CA ALA A 91 4.32 -13.45 5.33
C ALA A 91 4.48 -14.49 4.20
N ILE A 92 3.70 -14.36 3.14
CA ILE A 92 3.65 -15.23 1.96
C ILE A 92 4.51 -14.61 0.85
N ALA A 93 5.02 -15.41 -0.08
CA ALA A 93 5.70 -14.89 -1.26
C ALA A 93 4.75 -14.04 -2.12
N GLY A 94 5.29 -13.00 -2.78
CA GLY A 94 4.47 -12.08 -3.55
C GLY A 94 5.17 -10.79 -3.90
N PHE A 95 4.38 -9.74 -4.10
CA PHE A 95 4.85 -8.41 -4.42
C PHE A 95 4.25 -7.38 -3.45
N VAL A 96 5.06 -6.43 -3.04
CA VAL A 96 4.59 -5.18 -2.43
C VAL A 96 4.61 -4.12 -3.52
N ILE A 97 3.44 -3.59 -3.85
CA ILE A 97 3.27 -2.54 -4.84
C ILE A 97 3.14 -1.22 -4.10
N ALA A 98 4.02 -0.28 -4.41
CA ALA A 98 3.99 1.08 -3.90
C ALA A 98 3.27 1.99 -4.89
N TYR A 99 2.32 2.78 -4.40
CA TYR A 99 1.58 3.72 -5.23
C TYR A 99 1.50 5.10 -4.57
N LEU A 100 1.43 6.12 -5.42
CA LEU A 100 1.25 7.52 -5.06
C LEU A 100 -0.24 7.85 -5.00
N ARG A 101 -0.63 8.54 -3.94
CA ARG A 101 -1.94 9.15 -3.76
C ARG A 101 -1.74 10.62 -3.41
N ALA A 102 -2.62 11.51 -3.90
CA ALA A 102 -2.60 12.91 -3.49
C ALA A 102 -2.81 13.03 -1.97
N SER A 103 -1.99 13.88 -1.32
CA SER A 103 -1.99 14.12 0.13
C SER A 103 -3.16 14.98 0.60
#